data_AF-A0A388P0P0-F1
#
_entry.id   AF-A0A388P0P0-F1
#
_cell.length_a   1.000
_cell.length_b   1.000
_cell.length_c   1.000
_cell.angle_alpha   90.00
_cell.angle_beta   90.00
_cell.angle_gamma   90.00
#
_symmetry.space_group_name_H-M   'P 1'
#
loop_
_entity.id
_entity.type
_entity.pdbx_description
1 polymer ?
#
loop_
_entity_poly.entity_id
_entity_poly.type
_entity_poly.pdbx_seq_one_letter_code
_entity_poly.pdbx_strand_id
1 'polypeptide(L)'
;MRKTRAIASILSWFPIFIGSTLGLLAFTWPLFIPESNFFLLKPDSARFLALFIALLAVLVISVEISRGALDSKIVALLGVLAALIAALRLVGAGAVGVEPMWFLLIISSYIFGSKFGFSLGVISMAVSAVISGGIGPWLSFQMLAAGWIGLFAGLFSRKINKRFEIITLVIIGVISSLLFGALMDLQLWPWIASTNTQLGFIAGAPLMENLSRYLTFHLATAMAWDLPRAITTALLIALSARALLASLSRAAMRMGLTSPSMVEKVNA
;
A
#
# COMPACT_ATOMS: atom_id res chain seq x y z
N MET A 1 -5.33 -28.76 17.55
CA MET A 1 -4.94 -27.32 17.65
C MET A 1 -4.02 -26.82 16.53
N ARG A 2 -2.98 -27.54 16.10
CA ARG A 2 -2.03 -27.06 15.06
C ARG A 2 -2.64 -26.96 13.64
N LYS A 3 -3.45 -27.94 13.22
CA LYS A 3 -4.21 -27.89 11.94
C LYS A 3 -5.22 -26.73 11.87
N THR A 4 -5.92 -26.45 12.97
CA THR A 4 -6.90 -25.36 13.07
C THR A 4 -6.25 -23.98 12.94
N ARG A 5 -5.05 -23.79 13.50
CA ARG A 5 -4.26 -22.55 13.30
C ARG A 5 -3.74 -22.38 11.86
N ALA A 6 -3.37 -23.47 11.19
CA ALA A 6 -2.86 -23.44 9.81
C ALA A 6 -3.96 -23.08 8.79
N ILE A 7 -5.14 -23.71 8.91
CA ILE A 7 -6.31 -23.41 8.06
C ILE A 7 -6.75 -21.95 8.27
N ALA A 8 -6.77 -21.49 9.53
CA ALA A 8 -7.14 -20.13 9.85
C ALA A 8 -6.14 -19.09 9.28
N SER A 9 -4.84 -19.41 9.21
CA SER A 9 -3.83 -18.56 8.57
C SER A 9 -4.13 -18.31 7.09
N ILE A 10 -4.52 -19.36 6.37
CA ILE A 10 -4.85 -19.30 4.94
C ILE A 10 -6.07 -18.40 4.70
N LEU A 11 -7.11 -18.50 5.54
CA LEU A 11 -8.34 -17.71 5.43
C LEU A 11 -8.13 -16.19 5.40
N SER A 12 -7.18 -15.67 6.19
CA SER A 12 -6.88 -14.23 6.20
C SER A 12 -6.02 -13.75 5.04
N TRP A 13 -5.26 -14.66 4.41
CA TRP A 13 -4.51 -14.35 3.20
C TRP A 13 -5.38 -14.40 1.96
N PHE A 14 -6.53 -15.08 2.03
CA PHE A 14 -7.44 -15.24 0.90
C PHE A 14 -8.02 -13.91 0.37
N PRO A 15 -8.54 -12.98 1.19
CA PRO A 15 -8.98 -11.67 0.70
C PRO A 15 -7.83 -10.84 0.11
N ILE A 16 -6.63 -10.92 0.73
CA ILE A 16 -5.43 -10.24 0.23
C ILE A 16 -5.04 -10.80 -1.14
N PHE A 17 -5.09 -12.13 -1.30
CA PHE A 17 -4.80 -12.81 -2.56
C PHE A 17 -5.79 -12.39 -3.64
N ILE A 18 -7.09 -12.46 -3.37
CA ILE A 18 -8.13 -12.01 -4.32
C ILE A 18 -7.91 -10.54 -4.70
N GLY A 19 -7.74 -9.65 -3.72
CA GLY A 19 -7.52 -8.23 -3.97
C GLY A 19 -6.26 -7.98 -4.77
N SER A 20 -5.18 -8.72 -4.49
CA SER A 20 -3.90 -8.58 -5.21
C SER A 20 -3.98 -9.13 -6.63
N THR A 21 -4.67 -10.25 -6.86
CA THR A 21 -4.88 -10.79 -8.20
C THR A 21 -5.73 -9.83 -9.04
N LEU A 22 -6.83 -9.31 -8.49
CA LEU A 22 -7.64 -8.30 -9.16
C LEU A 22 -6.84 -7.02 -9.43
N GLY A 23 -6.01 -6.60 -8.47
CA GLY A 23 -5.11 -5.46 -8.63
C GLY A 23 -4.09 -5.66 -9.74
N LEU A 24 -3.42 -6.81 -9.78
CA LEU A 24 -2.46 -7.13 -10.85
C LEU A 24 -3.13 -7.15 -12.21
N LEU A 25 -4.30 -7.77 -12.34
CA LEU A 25 -5.09 -7.73 -13.57
C LEU A 25 -5.49 -6.29 -13.92
N ALA A 26 -5.92 -5.50 -12.94
CA ALA A 26 -6.33 -4.12 -13.16
C ALA A 26 -5.16 -3.19 -13.50
N PHE A 27 -3.94 -3.40 -12.98
CA PHE A 27 -2.77 -2.58 -13.34
C PHE A 27 -2.17 -3.00 -14.69
N THR A 28 -2.23 -4.30 -15.02
CA THR A 28 -1.56 -4.84 -16.21
C THR A 28 -2.50 -5.06 -17.40
N TRP A 29 -3.79 -4.77 -17.26
CA TRP A 29 -4.77 -4.90 -18.35
C TRP A 29 -4.34 -4.31 -19.70
N PRO A 30 -3.64 -3.14 -19.79
CA PRO A 30 -3.31 -2.57 -21.09
C PRO A 30 -2.34 -3.49 -21.84
N LEU A 31 -1.46 -4.18 -21.11
CA LEU A 31 -0.41 -5.01 -21.69
C LEU A 31 -0.91 -6.37 -22.20
N PHE A 32 -2.02 -6.88 -21.64
CA PHE A 32 -2.48 -8.24 -21.91
C PHE A 32 -3.85 -8.31 -22.57
N ILE A 33 -4.76 -7.38 -22.27
CA ILE A 33 -6.15 -7.43 -22.74
C ILE A 33 -6.67 -6.02 -23.12
N PRO A 34 -6.07 -5.35 -24.12
CA PRO A 34 -6.41 -3.97 -24.49
C PRO A 34 -7.85 -3.78 -24.97
N GLU A 35 -8.48 -4.80 -25.56
CA GLU A 35 -9.89 -4.75 -26.00
C GLU A 35 -10.87 -5.35 -24.97
N SER A 36 -10.46 -5.47 -23.71
CA SER A 36 -11.34 -6.07 -22.69
C SER A 36 -12.57 -5.22 -22.39
N ASN A 37 -13.75 -5.78 -22.67
CA ASN A 37 -15.03 -5.27 -22.17
C ASN A 37 -15.28 -5.58 -20.69
N PHE A 38 -14.22 -5.92 -19.94
CA PHE A 38 -14.34 -6.40 -18.57
C PHE A 38 -14.91 -5.30 -17.68
N PHE A 39 -16.01 -5.62 -16.98
CA PHE A 39 -16.80 -4.63 -16.24
C PHE A 39 -15.96 -3.79 -15.27
N LEU A 40 -14.98 -4.38 -14.57
CA LEU A 40 -14.14 -3.67 -13.58
C LEU A 40 -13.14 -2.68 -14.19
N LEU A 41 -12.89 -2.73 -15.50
CA LEU A 41 -12.00 -1.83 -16.23
C LEU A 41 -12.74 -0.66 -16.88
N LYS A 42 -14.08 -0.63 -16.80
CA LYS A 42 -14.87 0.51 -17.27
C LYS A 42 -14.78 1.67 -16.28
N PRO A 43 -14.66 2.93 -16.76
CA PRO A 43 -14.62 4.11 -15.90
C PRO A 43 -15.78 4.19 -14.91
N ASP A 44 -16.98 3.80 -15.36
CA ASP A 44 -18.21 3.83 -14.55
C ASP A 44 -18.18 2.84 -13.38
N SER A 45 -17.44 1.75 -13.53
CA SER A 45 -17.34 0.67 -12.54
C SER A 45 -16.25 0.90 -11.50
N ALA A 46 -15.37 1.88 -11.71
CA ALA A 46 -14.19 2.08 -10.87
C ALA A 46 -14.54 2.43 -9.41
N ARG A 47 -15.70 3.10 -9.19
CA ARG A 47 -16.25 3.35 -7.85
C ARG A 47 -16.64 2.06 -7.13
N PHE A 48 -17.25 1.11 -7.85
CA PHE A 48 -17.58 -0.21 -7.31
C PHE A 48 -16.32 -1.01 -6.97
N LEU A 49 -15.28 -0.94 -7.81
CA LEU A 49 -14.00 -1.59 -7.54
C LEU A 49 -13.34 -1.02 -6.29
N ALA A 50 -13.34 0.30 -6.10
CA ALA A 50 -12.82 0.94 -4.88
C ALA A 50 -13.58 0.47 -3.62
N LEU A 51 -14.92 0.43 -3.67
CA LEU A 51 -15.74 -0.12 -2.57
C LEU A 51 -15.43 -1.59 -2.31
N PHE A 52 -15.28 -2.40 -3.36
CA PHE A 52 -14.96 -3.82 -3.24
C PHE A 52 -13.59 -4.03 -2.57
N ILE A 53 -12.57 -3.28 -2.96
CA ILE A 53 -11.24 -3.31 -2.33
C ILE A 53 -11.32 -2.86 -0.86
N ALA A 54 -12.12 -1.83 -0.55
CA ALA A 54 -12.37 -1.41 0.84
C ALA A 54 -12.96 -2.56 1.67
N LEU A 55 -13.98 -3.24 1.12
CA LEU A 55 -14.64 -4.37 1.77
C LEU A 55 -13.66 -5.54 1.98
N LEU A 56 -12.78 -5.82 1.02
CA LEU A 56 -11.74 -6.83 1.21
C LEU A 56 -10.79 -6.47 2.35
N ALA A 57 -10.36 -5.21 2.48
CA ALA A 57 -9.53 -4.78 3.61
C ALA A 57 -10.25 -4.88 4.96
N VAL A 58 -11.53 -4.49 5.02
CA VAL A 58 -12.36 -4.70 6.22
C VAL A 58 -12.45 -6.20 6.53
N LEU A 59 -12.69 -7.04 5.53
CA LEU A 59 -12.79 -8.49 5.69
C LEU A 59 -11.49 -9.11 6.24
N VAL A 60 -10.30 -8.65 5.78
CA VAL A 60 -9.01 -9.10 6.34
C VAL A 60 -8.97 -8.87 7.85
N ILE A 61 -9.35 -7.68 8.30
CA ILE A 61 -9.35 -7.33 9.72
C ILE A 61 -10.45 -8.09 10.47
N SER A 62 -11.66 -8.18 9.92
CA SER A 62 -12.76 -8.95 10.51
C SER A 62 -12.40 -10.42 10.73
N VAL A 63 -11.72 -11.05 9.75
CA VAL A 63 -11.22 -12.43 9.88
C VAL A 63 -10.16 -12.52 10.97
N GLU A 64 -9.23 -11.57 11.07
CA GLU A 64 -8.21 -11.60 12.12
C GLU A 64 -8.78 -11.35 13.53
N ILE A 65 -9.82 -10.51 13.66
CA ILE A 65 -10.58 -10.33 14.91
C ILE A 65 -11.30 -11.63 15.30
N SER A 66 -12.05 -12.22 14.37
CA SER A 66 -12.80 -13.47 14.61
C SER A 66 -11.90 -14.62 15.06
N ARG A 67 -10.61 -14.56 14.74
CA ARG A 67 -9.60 -15.56 15.11
C ARG A 67 -8.94 -15.30 16.47
N GLY A 68 -9.29 -14.22 17.15
CA GLY A 68 -8.60 -13.75 18.35
C GLY A 68 -7.15 -13.34 18.10
N ALA A 69 -6.77 -13.11 16.84
CA ALA A 69 -5.43 -12.65 16.48
C ALA A 69 -5.32 -11.12 16.62
N LEU A 70 -6.45 -10.40 16.48
CA LEU A 70 -6.56 -8.97 16.74
C LEU A 70 -7.66 -8.69 17.77
N ASP A 71 -7.36 -7.85 18.75
CA ASP A 71 -8.34 -7.33 19.73
C ASP A 71 -9.01 -6.05 19.17
N SER A 72 -10.20 -5.73 19.67
CA SER A 72 -10.93 -4.47 19.48
C SER A 72 -10.04 -3.22 19.61
N LYS A 73 -9.07 -3.25 20.53
CA LYS A 73 -8.06 -2.18 20.70
C LYS A 73 -7.21 -1.95 19.44
N ILE A 74 -6.92 -3.00 18.68
CA ILE A 74 -6.15 -2.90 17.43
C ILE A 74 -7.00 -2.28 16.33
N VAL A 75 -8.29 -2.58 16.31
CA VAL A 75 -9.23 -1.95 15.36
C VAL A 75 -9.30 -0.45 15.63
N ALA A 76 -9.38 -0.07 16.90
CA ALA A 76 -9.30 1.34 17.28
C ALA A 76 -7.97 1.97 16.84
N LEU A 77 -6.83 1.28 17.08
CA LEU A 77 -5.52 1.76 16.64
C LEU A 77 -5.40 1.87 15.12
N LEU A 78 -5.94 0.90 14.36
CA LEU A 78 -6.02 0.94 12.91
C LEU A 78 -6.78 2.18 12.44
N GLY A 79 -7.92 2.47 13.07
CA GLY A 79 -8.72 3.67 12.77
C GLY A 79 -7.96 4.96 13.06
N VAL A 80 -7.29 5.07 14.21
CA VAL A 80 -6.47 6.24 14.57
C VAL A 80 -5.31 6.43 13.59
N LEU A 81 -4.55 5.37 13.31
CA LEU A 81 -3.44 5.44 12.35
C LEU A 81 -3.94 5.76 10.94
N ALA A 82 -5.08 5.19 10.53
CA ALA A 82 -5.66 5.48 9.22
C ALA A 82 -6.09 6.95 9.09
N ALA A 83 -6.69 7.52 10.15
CA ALA A 83 -7.04 8.93 10.19
C ALA A 83 -5.80 9.83 10.12
N LEU A 84 -4.74 9.50 10.87
CA LEU A 84 -3.48 10.26 10.83
C LEU A 84 -2.81 10.20 9.46
N ILE A 85 -2.74 9.02 8.84
CA ILE A 85 -2.18 8.84 7.49
C ILE A 85 -3.01 9.58 6.45
N ALA A 86 -4.34 9.52 6.56
CA ALA A 86 -5.24 10.28 5.69
C ALA A 86 -5.01 11.79 5.83
N ALA A 87 -4.88 12.31 7.05
CA ALA A 87 -4.57 13.73 7.29
C ALA A 87 -3.19 14.13 6.73
N LEU A 88 -2.15 13.31 6.94
CA LEU A 88 -0.82 13.55 6.38
C LEU A 88 -0.84 13.63 4.86
N ARG A 89 -1.67 12.82 4.19
CA ARG A 89 -1.83 12.91 2.73
C ARG A 89 -2.35 14.28 2.30
N LEU A 90 -3.26 14.89 3.06
CA LEU A 90 -3.76 16.24 2.77
C LEU A 90 -2.68 17.31 2.94
N VAL A 91 -1.79 17.16 3.93
CA VAL A 91 -0.66 18.09 4.14
C VAL A 91 0.29 18.10 2.95
N GLY A 92 0.46 16.95 2.28
CA GLY A 92 1.27 16.83 1.07
C GLY A 92 0.57 17.26 -0.23
N ALA A 93 -0.74 17.48 -0.20
CA ALA A 93 -1.52 17.75 -1.41
C ALA A 93 -1.08 19.06 -2.07
N GLY A 94 -0.73 19.00 -3.36
CA GLY A 94 -0.33 20.17 -4.15
C GLY A 94 1.16 20.53 -4.08
N ALA A 95 1.94 19.91 -3.18
CA ALA A 95 3.39 20.03 -3.17
C ALA A 95 4.01 18.93 -4.04
N VAL A 96 4.85 19.30 -5.01
CA VAL A 96 5.43 18.37 -5.99
C VAL A 96 6.19 17.24 -5.30
N GLY A 97 5.58 16.06 -5.29
CA GLY A 97 6.11 14.83 -4.70
C GLY A 97 6.27 14.82 -3.18
N VAL A 98 5.79 15.81 -2.43
CA VAL A 98 5.91 15.81 -0.96
C VAL A 98 4.74 15.05 -0.35
N GLU A 99 4.92 13.77 -0.06
CA GLU A 99 3.82 12.92 0.45
C GLU A 99 4.19 12.26 1.80
N PRO A 100 3.93 12.93 2.93
CA PRO A 100 4.35 12.44 4.24
C PRO A 100 3.50 11.25 4.74
N MET A 101 2.46 10.83 4.04
CA MET A 101 1.66 9.67 4.47
C MET A 101 2.46 8.36 4.53
N TRP A 102 3.49 8.22 3.68
CA TRP A 102 4.19 6.95 3.48
C TRP A 102 5.06 6.53 4.66
N PHE A 103 5.77 7.45 5.32
CA PHE A 103 6.63 7.07 6.46
C PHE A 103 5.82 6.43 7.59
N LEU A 104 4.66 6.99 7.90
CA LEU A 104 3.81 6.51 8.98
C LEU A 104 3.17 5.16 8.62
N LEU A 105 2.71 5.01 7.37
CA LEU A 105 2.20 3.73 6.87
C LEU A 105 3.26 2.63 6.96
N ILE A 106 4.49 2.91 6.52
CA ILE A 106 5.59 1.95 6.47
C ILE A 106 6.01 1.53 7.88
N ILE A 107 6.27 2.49 8.77
CA ILE A 107 6.70 2.19 10.15
C ILE A 107 5.60 1.42 10.90
N SER A 108 4.34 1.85 10.77
CA SER A 108 3.22 1.15 11.41
C SER A 108 3.10 -0.28 10.89
N SER A 109 3.17 -0.46 9.57
CA SER A 109 3.07 -1.79 8.95
C SER A 109 4.23 -2.70 9.34
N TYR A 110 5.45 -2.15 9.47
CA TYR A 110 6.61 -2.88 9.95
C TYR A 110 6.42 -3.40 11.39
N ILE A 111 5.73 -2.66 12.26
CA ILE A 111 5.47 -3.07 13.65
C ILE A 111 4.31 -4.06 13.74
N PHE A 112 3.19 -3.77 13.09
CA PHE A 112 1.94 -4.53 13.22
C PHE A 112 1.80 -5.67 12.20
N GLY A 113 2.71 -5.76 11.23
CA GLY A 113 2.82 -6.85 10.26
C GLY A 113 1.99 -6.68 8.99
N SER A 114 2.20 -7.57 8.02
CA SER A 114 1.71 -7.42 6.64
C SER A 114 0.19 -7.30 6.50
N LYS A 115 -0.60 -8.09 7.23
CA LYS A 115 -2.07 -8.06 7.10
C LYS A 115 -2.67 -6.77 7.65
N PHE A 116 -2.14 -6.29 8.78
CA PHE A 116 -2.49 -5.00 9.34
C PHE A 116 -2.06 -3.89 8.39
N GLY A 117 -0.83 -3.94 7.87
CA GLY A 117 -0.31 -2.96 6.93
C GLY A 117 -1.11 -2.86 5.64
N PHE A 118 -1.51 -4.00 5.05
CA PHE A 118 -2.39 -4.02 3.88
C PHE A 118 -3.70 -3.29 4.14
N SER A 119 -4.35 -3.63 5.25
CA SER A 119 -5.63 -3.04 5.63
C SER A 119 -5.48 -1.54 5.96
N LEU A 120 -4.41 -1.17 6.66
CA LEU A 120 -4.08 0.21 6.99
C LEU A 120 -3.90 1.05 5.72
N GLY A 121 -3.15 0.55 4.73
CA GLY A 121 -2.94 1.24 3.46
C GLY A 121 -4.25 1.48 2.70
N VAL A 122 -5.06 0.44 2.54
CA VAL A 122 -6.37 0.51 1.85
C VAL A 122 -7.31 1.49 2.56
N ILE A 123 -7.48 1.35 3.89
CA ILE A 123 -8.41 2.16 4.67
C ILE A 123 -7.95 3.62 4.72
N SER A 124 -6.66 3.88 4.96
CA SER A 124 -6.13 5.26 4.98
C SER A 124 -6.38 5.96 3.66
N MET A 125 -6.18 5.26 2.54
CA MET A 125 -6.42 5.81 1.22
C MET A 125 -7.90 6.11 0.97
N ALA A 126 -8.78 5.16 1.31
CA ALA A 126 -10.23 5.36 1.21
C ALA A 126 -10.71 6.56 2.05
N VAL A 127 -10.30 6.62 3.32
CA VAL A 127 -10.65 7.71 4.24
C VAL A 127 -10.14 9.05 3.69
N SER A 128 -8.90 9.09 3.19
CA SER A 128 -8.34 10.32 2.63
C SER A 128 -9.13 10.84 1.42
N ALA A 129 -9.62 9.94 0.56
CA ALA A 129 -10.39 10.30 -0.62
C ALA A 129 -11.80 10.79 -0.26
N VAL A 130 -12.41 10.24 0.80
CA VAL A 130 -13.68 10.75 1.34
C VAL A 130 -13.49 12.17 1.88
N ILE A 131 -12.43 12.41 2.64
CA ILE A 131 -12.16 13.71 3.26
C ILE A 131 -11.82 14.77 2.19
N SER A 132 -11.01 14.42 1.18
CA SER A 132 -10.57 15.37 0.14
C SER A 132 -11.56 15.52 -1.02
N GLY A 133 -12.62 14.71 -1.07
CA GLY A 133 -13.48 14.59 -2.26
C GLY A 133 -12.80 13.90 -3.45
N GLY A 134 -11.63 13.29 -3.27
CA GLY A 134 -10.81 12.65 -4.30
C GLY A 134 -11.31 11.28 -4.79
N ILE A 135 -12.63 11.05 -4.79
CA ILE A 135 -13.23 9.80 -5.26
C ILE A 135 -13.25 9.79 -6.79
N GLY A 136 -12.33 9.04 -7.39
CA GLY A 136 -12.23 8.88 -8.84
C GLY A 136 -11.78 7.48 -9.24
N PRO A 137 -11.67 7.20 -10.56
CA PRO A 137 -11.30 5.88 -11.06
C PRO A 137 -9.93 5.39 -10.60
N TRP A 138 -9.01 6.32 -10.31
CA TRP A 138 -7.68 6.04 -9.77
C TRP A 138 -7.69 5.54 -8.30
N LEU A 139 -8.78 5.75 -7.57
CA LEU A 139 -8.81 5.51 -6.11
C LEU A 139 -8.59 4.03 -5.78
N SER A 140 -9.21 3.11 -6.52
CA SER A 140 -9.02 1.66 -6.37
C SER A 140 -7.55 1.26 -6.49
N PHE A 141 -6.85 1.83 -7.48
CA PHE A 141 -5.43 1.63 -7.70
C PHE A 141 -4.58 2.18 -6.55
N GLN A 142 -4.88 3.40 -6.09
CA GLN A 142 -4.18 3.99 -4.95
C GLN A 142 -4.37 3.18 -3.67
N MET A 143 -5.58 2.66 -3.43
CA MET A 143 -5.90 1.82 -2.28
C MET A 143 -5.11 0.51 -2.31
N LEU A 144 -5.06 -0.16 -3.47
CA LEU A 144 -4.29 -1.39 -3.63
C LEU A 144 -2.78 -1.17 -3.53
N ALA A 145 -2.25 -0.14 -4.20
CA ALA A 145 -0.82 0.19 -4.14
C ALA A 145 -0.39 0.53 -2.70
N ALA A 146 -1.19 1.32 -1.97
CA ALA A 146 -0.94 1.59 -0.56
C ALA A 146 -1.04 0.33 0.30
N GLY A 147 -2.02 -0.54 0.03
CA GLY A 147 -2.13 -1.85 0.66
C GLY A 147 -0.89 -2.72 0.44
N TRP A 148 -0.37 -2.78 -0.79
CA TRP A 148 0.85 -3.52 -1.10
C TRP A 148 2.09 -2.96 -0.43
N ILE A 149 2.20 -1.63 -0.30
CA ILE A 149 3.29 -1.00 0.46
C ILE A 149 3.24 -1.41 1.93
N GLY A 150 2.06 -1.37 2.55
CA GLY A 150 1.89 -1.84 3.93
C GLY A 150 2.16 -3.34 4.07
N LEU A 151 1.71 -4.15 3.11
CA LEU A 151 2.00 -5.58 3.06
C LEU A 151 3.51 -5.83 3.02
N PHE A 152 4.21 -5.15 2.11
CA PHE A 152 5.65 -5.26 1.87
C PHE A 152 6.45 -4.85 3.10
N ALA A 153 6.19 -3.68 3.68
CA ALA A 153 6.85 -3.22 4.90
C ALA A 153 6.66 -4.21 6.06
N GLY A 154 5.47 -4.79 6.20
CA GLY A 154 5.18 -5.79 7.21
C GLY A 154 5.92 -7.12 7.06
N LEU A 155 6.42 -7.47 5.87
CA LEU A 155 7.19 -8.70 5.65
C LEU A 155 8.54 -8.70 6.37
N PHE A 156 9.09 -7.50 6.61
CA PHE A 156 10.39 -7.31 7.24
C PHE A 156 10.33 -7.23 8.77
N SER A 157 9.12 -7.17 9.34
CA SER A 157 8.86 -7.02 10.78
C SER A 157 9.69 -7.95 11.68
N ARG A 158 10.08 -9.15 11.22
CA ARG A 158 10.72 -10.19 12.05
C ARG A 158 12.10 -10.63 11.57
N LYS A 159 12.62 -10.05 10.49
CA LYS A 159 13.80 -10.59 9.78
C LYS A 159 15.04 -9.72 9.88
N ILE A 160 14.92 -8.53 10.47
CA ILE A 160 15.95 -7.50 10.42
C ILE A 160 16.58 -7.29 11.79
N ASN A 161 17.91 -7.27 11.82
CA ASN A 161 18.68 -6.93 13.00
C ASN A 161 18.47 -5.45 13.36
N LYS A 162 18.27 -5.15 14.64
CA LYS A 162 18.03 -3.78 15.15
C LYS A 162 19.05 -2.76 14.68
N ARG A 163 20.31 -3.16 14.52
CA ARG A 163 21.40 -2.28 14.04
C ARG A 163 21.12 -1.72 12.63
N PHE A 164 20.39 -2.45 11.80
CA PHE A 164 20.07 -2.07 10.43
C PHE A 164 18.59 -1.65 10.25
N GLU A 165 17.80 -1.62 11.33
CA GLU A 165 16.34 -1.42 11.26
C GLU A 165 15.96 -0.10 10.59
N ILE A 166 16.62 1.01 10.92
CA ILE A 166 16.35 2.31 10.31
C ILE A 166 16.77 2.32 8.84
N ILE A 167 17.94 1.76 8.52
CA ILE A 167 18.44 1.68 7.15
C ILE A 167 17.47 0.86 6.29
N THR A 168 16.99 -0.27 6.80
CA THR A 168 16.00 -1.09 6.11
C THR A 168 14.69 -0.34 5.91
N LEU A 169 14.19 0.39 6.91
CA LEU A 169 12.97 1.19 6.75
C LEU A 169 13.14 2.30 5.71
N VAL A 170 14.32 2.95 5.66
CA VAL A 170 14.63 3.96 4.63
C VAL A 170 14.63 3.33 3.24
N ILE A 171 15.28 2.17 3.07
CA ILE A 171 15.30 1.43 1.79
C ILE A 171 13.88 1.03 1.39
N ILE A 172 13.08 0.50 2.31
CA ILE A 172 11.66 0.18 2.08
C ILE A 172 10.90 1.44 1.66
N GLY A 173 11.16 2.58 2.31
CA GLY A 173 10.59 3.89 1.99
C GLY A 173 10.86 4.33 0.56
N VAL A 174 12.12 4.29 0.14
CA VAL A 174 12.55 4.64 -1.22
C VAL A 174 11.90 3.72 -2.24
N ILE A 175 12.03 2.39 -2.06
CA ILE A 175 11.46 1.40 -2.99
C ILE A 175 9.94 1.56 -3.09
N SER A 176 9.26 1.73 -1.96
CA SER A 176 7.80 1.89 -1.92
C SER A 176 7.33 3.16 -2.62
N SER A 177 8.09 4.25 -2.48
CA SER A 177 7.76 5.55 -3.10
C SER A 177 7.87 5.50 -4.62
N LEU A 178 8.94 4.89 -5.13
CA LEU A 178 9.16 4.69 -6.57
C LEU A 178 8.15 3.70 -7.15
N LEU A 179 7.89 2.59 -6.44
CA LEU A 179 6.92 1.58 -6.88
C LEU A 179 5.50 2.16 -6.94
N PHE A 180 5.12 3.01 -5.98
CA PHE A 180 3.83 3.70 -6.02
C PHE A 180 3.69 4.54 -7.30
N GLY A 181 4.70 5.35 -7.61
CA GLY A 181 4.73 6.18 -8.82
C GLY A 181 4.58 5.35 -10.08
N ALA A 182 5.42 4.32 -10.23
CA ALA A 182 5.37 3.40 -11.35
C ALA A 182 3.99 2.75 -11.50
N LEU A 183 3.40 2.20 -10.43
CA LEU A 183 2.06 1.61 -10.50
C LEU A 183 1.00 2.64 -10.93
N MET A 184 1.05 3.84 -10.35
CA MET A 184 0.08 4.89 -10.66
C MET A 184 0.21 5.44 -12.08
N ASP A 185 1.41 5.46 -12.63
CA ASP A 185 1.63 5.80 -14.03
C ASP A 185 1.19 4.69 -14.96
N LEU A 186 1.44 3.42 -14.62
CA LEU A 186 1.06 2.29 -15.45
C LEU A 186 -0.44 2.25 -15.70
N GLN A 187 -1.26 2.56 -14.69
CA GLN A 187 -2.71 2.64 -14.87
C GLN A 187 -3.14 3.86 -15.68
N LEU A 188 -2.38 4.97 -15.62
CA LEU A 188 -2.72 6.26 -16.24
C LEU A 188 -2.27 6.34 -17.71
N TRP A 189 -1.11 5.77 -18.00
CA TRP A 189 -0.37 5.88 -19.24
C TRP A 189 -1.20 5.56 -20.50
N PRO A 190 -2.03 4.50 -20.54
CA PRO A 190 -2.86 4.20 -21.70
C PRO A 190 -3.90 5.28 -22.03
N TRP A 191 -4.28 6.10 -21.04
CA TRP A 191 -5.31 7.13 -21.18
C TRP A 191 -4.74 8.48 -21.62
N ILE A 192 -3.51 8.80 -21.22
CA ILE A 192 -2.90 10.12 -21.43
C ILE A 192 -1.96 10.13 -22.63
N ALA A 193 -1.17 9.07 -22.82
CA ALA A 193 -0.23 9.01 -23.92
C ALA A 193 -0.99 8.62 -25.20
N SER A 194 -1.46 9.63 -25.94
CA SER A 194 -2.20 9.41 -27.19
C SER A 194 -1.41 8.47 -28.12
N THR A 195 -2.14 7.61 -28.83
CA THR A 195 -1.61 6.63 -29.80
C THR A 195 -0.72 7.24 -30.89
N ASN A 196 -0.77 8.57 -31.08
CA ASN A 196 0.01 9.30 -32.08
C ASN A 196 1.40 9.77 -31.61
N THR A 197 1.80 9.47 -30.36
CA THR A 197 3.12 9.83 -29.83
C THR A 197 4.05 8.62 -29.75
N GLN A 198 5.36 8.84 -29.84
CA GLN A 198 6.37 7.77 -29.69
C GLN A 198 6.31 7.06 -28.32
N LEU A 199 5.69 7.70 -27.32
CA LEU A 199 5.52 7.20 -25.96
C LEU A 199 4.12 6.61 -25.71
N GLY A 200 3.23 6.68 -26.70
CA GLY A 200 1.86 6.20 -26.60
C GLY A 200 1.77 4.68 -26.46
N PHE A 201 0.75 4.22 -25.74
CA PHE A 201 0.39 2.82 -25.70
C PHE A 201 -0.10 2.34 -27.08
N ILE A 202 0.34 1.16 -27.53
CA ILE A 202 -0.12 0.55 -28.78
C ILE A 202 -0.86 -0.74 -28.45
N ALA A 203 -2.17 -0.76 -28.72
CA ALA A 203 -3.02 -1.93 -28.52
C ALA A 203 -2.56 -3.10 -29.41
N GLY A 204 -2.35 -4.27 -28.81
CA GLY A 204 -1.94 -5.49 -29.52
C GLY A 204 -0.45 -5.59 -29.88
N ALA A 205 0.36 -4.56 -29.59
CA ALA A 205 1.81 -4.62 -29.81
C ALA A 205 2.49 -5.62 -28.85
N PRO A 206 3.69 -6.15 -29.21
CA PRO A 206 4.44 -7.05 -28.34
C PRO A 206 4.66 -6.47 -26.94
N LEU A 207 4.57 -7.33 -25.91
CA LEU A 207 4.68 -6.94 -24.50
C LEU A 207 5.95 -6.11 -24.21
N MET A 208 7.09 -6.50 -24.78
CA MET A 208 8.36 -5.77 -24.56
C MET A 208 8.36 -4.38 -25.20
N GLU A 209 7.66 -4.19 -26.31
CA GLU A 209 7.57 -2.87 -26.94
C GLU A 209 6.78 -1.91 -26.04
N ASN A 210 5.61 -2.34 -25.58
CA ASN A 210 4.80 -1.53 -24.66
C ASN A 210 5.50 -1.31 -23.31
N LEU A 211 6.23 -2.30 -22.80
CA LEU A 211 7.01 -2.13 -21.57
C LEU A 211 8.12 -1.09 -21.75
N SER A 212 8.82 -1.09 -22.89
CA SER A 212 9.84 -0.08 -23.20
C SER A 212 9.22 1.31 -23.28
N ARG A 213 8.09 1.47 -24.00
CA ARG A 213 7.37 2.75 -24.13
C ARG A 213 6.91 3.27 -22.77
N TYR A 214 6.36 2.40 -21.93
CA TYR A 214 5.95 2.73 -20.58
C TYR A 214 7.13 3.19 -19.71
N LEU A 215 8.27 2.48 -19.73
CA LEU A 215 9.44 2.87 -18.95
C LEU A 215 10.00 4.21 -19.40
N THR A 216 10.08 4.46 -20.71
CA THR A 216 10.51 5.75 -21.24
C THR A 216 9.54 6.86 -20.85
N PHE A 217 8.24 6.62 -20.94
CA PHE A 217 7.21 7.55 -20.48
C PHE A 217 7.39 7.89 -19.00
N HIS A 218 7.41 6.88 -18.13
CA HIS A 218 7.52 7.04 -16.68
C HIS A 218 8.78 7.82 -16.28
N LEU A 219 9.94 7.45 -16.83
CA LEU A 219 11.20 8.15 -16.54
C LEU A 219 11.19 9.61 -17.05
N ALA A 220 10.51 9.88 -18.17
CA ALA A 220 10.43 11.22 -18.73
C ALA A 220 9.44 12.14 -17.97
N THR A 221 8.34 11.59 -17.43
CA THR A 221 7.24 12.40 -16.90
C THR A 221 7.10 12.40 -15.38
N ALA A 222 7.59 11.36 -14.69
CA ALA A 222 7.25 11.13 -13.28
C ALA A 222 8.40 11.31 -12.30
N MET A 223 9.65 11.37 -12.77
CA MET A 223 10.81 11.52 -11.88
C MET A 223 10.78 12.79 -11.04
N ALA A 224 10.15 13.86 -11.55
CA ALA A 224 9.91 15.10 -10.81
C ALA A 224 8.97 14.92 -9.59
N TRP A 225 8.14 13.87 -9.58
CA TRP A 225 7.23 13.55 -8.47
C TRP A 225 7.78 12.42 -7.60
N ASP A 226 8.36 11.40 -8.22
CA ASP A 226 8.79 10.19 -7.52
C ASP A 226 10.06 10.40 -6.69
N LEU A 227 11.01 11.19 -7.20
CA LEU A 227 12.26 11.44 -6.48
C LEU A 227 12.02 12.29 -5.22
N PRO A 228 11.25 13.41 -5.26
CA PRO A 228 10.88 14.11 -4.03
C PRO A 228 10.10 13.22 -3.07
N ARG A 229 9.17 12.37 -3.55
CA ARG A 229 8.43 11.43 -2.67
C ARG A 229 9.37 10.49 -1.94
N ALA A 230 10.33 9.90 -2.67
CA ALA A 230 11.32 9.01 -2.09
C ALA A 230 12.21 9.73 -1.08
N ILE A 231 12.67 10.95 -1.39
CA ILE A 231 13.50 11.76 -0.50
C ILE A 231 12.73 12.15 0.76
N THR A 232 11.54 12.72 0.63
CA THR A 232 10.68 13.12 1.76
C THR A 232 10.38 11.92 2.65
N THR A 233 10.00 10.78 2.07
CA THR A 233 9.73 9.56 2.83
C THR A 233 10.97 9.07 3.56
N ALA A 234 12.12 9.00 2.88
CA ALA A 234 13.38 8.59 3.48
C ALA A 234 13.81 9.50 4.64
N LEU A 235 13.71 10.82 4.47
CA LEU A 235 14.04 11.80 5.50
C LEU A 235 13.10 11.68 6.71
N LEU A 236 11.79 11.60 6.49
CA LEU A 236 10.83 11.46 7.59
C LEU A 236 11.05 10.15 8.34
N ILE A 237 11.34 9.04 7.65
CA ILE A 237 11.72 7.79 8.32
C ILE A 237 13.01 7.98 9.11
N ALA A 238 14.09 8.48 8.50
CA ALA A 238 15.38 8.64 9.17
C ALA A 238 15.29 9.49 10.45
N LEU A 239 14.49 10.56 10.41
CA LEU A 239 14.32 11.49 11.52
C LEU A 239 13.37 10.97 12.61
N SER A 240 12.31 10.24 12.24
CA SER A 240 11.22 9.89 13.18
C SER A 240 11.18 8.41 13.59
N ALA A 241 11.84 7.51 12.86
CA ALA A 241 11.70 6.06 13.06
C ALA A 241 12.02 5.62 14.49
N ARG A 242 13.08 6.15 15.12
CA ARG A 242 13.42 5.79 16.50
C ARG A 242 12.28 6.10 17.47
N ALA A 243 11.70 7.30 17.39
CA ALA A 243 10.63 7.74 18.26
C ALA A 243 9.34 6.94 18.01
N LEU A 244 8.98 6.74 16.75
CA LEU A 244 7.77 6.02 16.35
C LEU A 244 7.84 4.52 16.62
N LEU A 245 8.98 3.88 16.34
CA LEU A 245 9.22 2.48 16.71
C LEU A 245 9.07 2.30 18.21
N ALA A 246 9.65 3.18 19.01
CA ALA A 246 9.55 3.10 20.46
C ALA A 246 8.12 3.34 20.98
N SER A 247 7.41 4.35 20.46
CA SER A 247 6.06 4.68 20.92
C SER A 247 5.02 3.62 20.50
N LEU A 248 5.03 3.22 19.24
CA LEU A 248 4.09 2.24 18.69
C LEU A 248 4.36 0.83 19.21
N SER A 249 5.62 0.44 19.43
CA SER A 249 5.93 -0.85 20.07
C SER A 249 5.44 -0.90 21.51
N ARG A 250 5.56 0.21 22.27
CA ARG A 250 4.99 0.29 23.62
C ARG A 250 3.46 0.22 23.60
N ALA A 251 2.80 0.88 22.66
CA ALA A 251 1.36 0.78 22.49
C ALA A 251 0.93 -0.67 22.19
N ALA A 252 1.65 -1.34 21.28
CA ALA A 252 1.41 -2.75 20.93
C ALA A 252 1.53 -3.68 22.16
N MET A 253 2.54 -3.48 23.00
CA MET A 253 2.69 -4.25 24.24
C MET A 253 1.52 -4.05 25.22
N ARG A 254 1.13 -2.78 25.46
CA ARG A 254 0.02 -2.45 26.38
C ARG A 254 -1.33 -2.98 25.92
N MET A 255 -1.49 -3.17 24.61
CA MET A 255 -2.70 -3.77 24.03
C MET A 255 -2.71 -5.31 24.10
N GLY A 256 -1.70 -5.94 24.70
CA GLY A 256 -1.65 -7.40 24.84
C GLY A 256 -1.35 -8.12 23.52
N LEU A 257 -0.77 -7.43 22.53
CA LEU A 257 -0.43 -7.98 21.20
C LEU A 257 0.78 -8.92 21.23
N THR A 258 1.21 -9.30 22.42
CA THR A 258 2.27 -10.25 22.66
C THR A 258 1.75 -11.65 22.36
N SER A 259 1.95 -12.08 21.11
CA SER A 259 2.58 -13.38 20.93
C SER A 259 3.85 -13.42 21.79
N PRO A 260 4.20 -14.54 22.47
CA PRO A 260 5.44 -14.68 23.23
C PRO A 260 6.71 -14.17 22.49
N SER A 261 6.66 -14.12 21.17
CA SER A 261 7.71 -13.65 20.25
C SER A 261 7.92 -12.13 20.12
N MET A 262 7.04 -11.26 20.64
CA MET A 262 7.25 -9.79 20.63
C MET A 262 7.99 -9.28 21.87
N VAL A 263 8.05 -10.10 22.94
CA VAL A 263 8.77 -9.81 24.18
C VAL A 263 10.29 -9.75 23.96
N GLU A 264 10.80 -10.56 23.03
CA GLU A 264 12.23 -10.66 22.70
C GLU A 264 12.76 -9.38 22.02
N LYS A 265 11.91 -8.65 21.28
CA LYS A 265 12.29 -7.38 20.65
C LYS A 265 12.41 -6.22 21.64
N VAL A 266 11.99 -6.36 22.89
CA VAL A 266 12.02 -5.26 23.87
C VAL A 266 13.10 -5.46 24.94
N ASN A 267 13.50 -6.71 25.18
CA ASN A 267 14.50 -7.08 26.19
C ASN A 267 15.94 -7.18 25.66
N ALA A 268 16.19 -6.77 24.42
CA ALA A 268 17.51 -6.74 23.75
C ALA A 268 17.82 -5.34 23.22
#